data_AF-A0A7Z9U982-F1
#
_entry.id   AF-A0A7Z9U982-F1
#
_cell.length_a   1.000
_cell.length_b   1.000
_cell.length_c   1.000
_cell.angle_alpha   90.00
_cell.angle_beta   90.00
_cell.angle_gamma   90.00
#
_symmetry.space_group_name_H-M   'P 1'
#
loop_
_entity.id
_entity.type
_entity.pdbx_description
1 polymer ?
#
loop_
_entity_poly.entity_id
_entity_poly.type
_entity_poly.pdbx_seq_one_letter_code
_entity_poly.pdbx_strand_id
1 'polypeptide(L)'
;MKINASNLAGALIVLFLAGCGQPSTPQTSAAPAKKEELNLLKTRMNDAFAALEMYSVDNDYKYPPNLDKLRPKYLDEIPLDPVSRQPIVYQKTETGFLLGGSGDYSSLEAEKGFPKMNQDGFFVIKEADFPKAPDLETESAE
;
A
#
# COMPACT_ATOMS: atom_id res chain seq x y z
N MET A 1 -20.17 -30.56 62.00
CA MET A 1 -19.18 -30.20 60.97
C MET A 1 -19.29 -31.25 59.87
N LYS A 2 -19.91 -30.90 58.73
CA LYS A 2 -20.20 -31.84 57.64
C LYS A 2 -18.96 -32.00 56.76
N ILE A 3 -18.52 -33.25 56.59
CA ILE A 3 -17.54 -33.69 55.60
C ILE A 3 -18.29 -33.89 54.29
N ASN A 4 -17.74 -33.45 53.16
CA ASN A 4 -18.05 -34.03 51.86
C ASN A 4 -16.79 -34.12 51.01
N ALA A 5 -16.66 -35.28 50.38
CA ALA A 5 -15.51 -35.79 49.65
C ALA A 5 -15.68 -35.64 48.13
N SER A 6 -14.55 -35.91 47.44
CA SER A 6 -14.44 -36.53 46.11
C SER A 6 -14.43 -35.65 44.84
N ASN A 7 -13.25 -35.51 44.24
CA ASN A 7 -12.81 -36.18 42.99
C ASN A 7 -11.48 -35.53 42.55
N LEU A 8 -10.30 -36.13 42.72
CA LEU A 8 -9.67 -37.24 41.99
C LEU A 8 -9.63 -37.10 40.46
N ALA A 9 -8.50 -36.59 39.95
CA ALA A 9 -7.75 -37.03 38.76
C ALA A 9 -6.62 -35.99 38.55
N GLY A 10 -5.33 -36.28 38.57
CA GLY A 10 -4.64 -37.51 38.26
C GLY A 10 -3.78 -37.28 37.01
N ALA A 11 -2.50 -36.98 37.22
CA ALA A 11 -1.39 -37.01 36.24
C ALA A 11 -1.53 -36.05 35.02
N LEU A 12 -0.48 -35.49 34.43
CA LEU A 12 0.77 -36.09 34.00
C LEU A 12 1.74 -34.94 33.68
N ILE A 13 2.95 -34.99 34.24
CA ILE A 13 4.08 -34.21 33.73
C ILE A 13 4.36 -34.73 32.32
N VAL A 14 4.17 -33.88 31.31
CA VAL A 14 4.67 -34.13 29.96
C VAL A 14 5.85 -33.19 29.73
N LEU A 15 7.04 -33.68 30.12
CA LEU A 15 8.27 -33.27 29.45
C LEU A 15 8.31 -33.99 28.10
N PHE A 16 8.10 -33.26 27.01
CA PHE A 16 8.49 -33.72 25.68
C PHE A 16 9.37 -32.67 24.99
N LEU A 17 10.58 -33.13 24.70
CA LEU A 17 11.56 -32.54 23.79
C LEU A 17 11.05 -32.62 22.35
N ALA A 18 11.25 -31.56 21.56
CA ALA A 18 11.55 -31.56 20.11
C ALA A 18 11.00 -30.26 19.48
N GLY A 19 11.88 -29.54 18.78
CA GLY A 19 11.54 -28.27 18.17
C GLY A 19 10.46 -28.37 17.09
N CYS A 20 9.73 -27.27 16.94
CA CYS A 20 9.31 -26.70 15.66
C CYS A 20 8.77 -25.29 15.92
N GLY A 21 9.39 -24.31 15.24
CA GLY A 21 8.84 -23.00 14.89
C GLY A 21 8.03 -22.25 15.94
N GLN A 22 8.64 -21.22 16.54
CA GLN A 22 7.85 -20.02 16.84
C GLN A 22 7.18 -19.60 15.53
N PRO A 23 5.84 -19.52 15.44
CA PRO A 23 5.23 -18.76 14.37
C PRO A 23 5.70 -17.32 14.54
N SER A 24 6.67 -16.93 13.72
CA SER A 24 7.09 -15.55 13.55
C SER A 24 5.93 -14.86 12.86
N THR A 25 4.97 -14.38 13.63
CA THR A 25 4.15 -13.27 13.17
C THR A 25 4.98 -12.03 13.44
N PRO A 26 5.56 -11.36 12.43
CA PRO A 26 5.79 -9.94 12.56
C PRO A 26 4.41 -9.31 12.67
N GLN A 27 3.89 -9.20 13.89
CA GLN A 27 2.91 -8.19 14.21
C GLN A 27 3.67 -6.86 14.15
N THR A 28 3.85 -6.34 12.94
CA THR A 28 4.12 -4.93 12.72
C THR A 28 2.84 -4.19 13.13
N SER A 29 2.65 -4.03 14.43
CA SER A 29 1.98 -2.85 14.95
C SER A 29 2.91 -1.69 14.60
N ALA A 30 2.72 -1.15 13.40
CA ALA A 30 3.55 -0.07 12.88
C ALA A 30 3.43 1.11 13.84
N ALA A 31 4.56 1.69 14.22
CA ALA A 31 4.55 3.04 14.74
C ALA A 31 3.75 3.93 13.76
N PRO A 32 2.97 4.90 14.26
CA PRO A 32 2.24 5.82 13.40
C PRO A 32 3.21 6.45 12.40
N ALA A 33 2.80 6.52 11.13
CA ALA A 33 3.59 7.14 10.08
C ALA A 33 3.99 8.56 10.51
N LYS A 34 5.23 8.93 10.23
CA LYS A 34 5.78 10.24 10.55
C LYS A 34 5.66 11.18 9.36
N LYS A 35 5.68 12.49 9.64
CA LYS A 35 5.64 13.52 8.59
C LYS A 35 6.82 13.40 7.61
N GLU A 36 7.97 12.98 8.11
CA GLU A 36 9.18 12.72 7.32
C GLU A 36 8.96 11.57 6.33
N GLU A 37 8.28 10.50 6.75
CA GLU A 37 7.96 9.35 5.91
C GLU A 37 6.96 9.74 4.81
N LEU A 38 5.98 10.59 5.14
CA LEU A 38 5.07 11.16 4.14
C LEU A 38 5.83 12.01 3.11
N ASN A 39 6.73 12.88 3.54
CA ASN A 39 7.52 13.72 2.61
C ASN A 39 8.43 12.86 1.71
N LEU A 40 9.01 11.80 2.26
CA LEU A 40 9.79 10.85 1.48
C LEU A 40 8.93 10.07 0.49
N LEU A 41 7.74 9.62 0.89
CA LEU A 41 6.77 8.98 -0.01
C LEU A 41 6.42 9.91 -1.17
N LYS A 42 6.12 11.19 -0.90
CA LYS A 42 5.82 12.19 -1.95
C LYS A 42 6.96 12.35 -2.95
N THR A 43 8.20 12.41 -2.45
CA THR A 43 9.40 12.50 -3.30
C THR A 43 9.51 11.27 -4.21
N ARG A 44 9.36 10.07 -3.65
CA ARG A 44 9.41 8.81 -4.40
C ARG A 44 8.28 8.66 -5.41
N MET A 45 7.08 9.14 -5.08
CA MET A 45 5.96 9.18 -6.03
C MET A 45 6.22 10.18 -7.15
N ASN A 46 6.90 11.31 -6.91
CA ASN A 46 7.30 12.25 -7.96
C ASN A 46 8.32 11.62 -8.93
N ASP A 47 9.24 10.79 -8.43
CA ASP A 47 10.19 10.07 -9.29
C ASP A 47 9.44 9.10 -10.24
N ALA A 48 8.48 8.33 -9.69
CA ALA A 48 7.64 7.45 -10.48
C ALA A 48 6.73 8.21 -11.45
N PHE A 49 6.18 9.35 -11.03
CA PHE A 49 5.39 10.26 -11.86
C PHE A 49 6.18 10.72 -13.08
N ALA A 50 7.39 11.27 -12.86
CA ALA A 50 8.24 11.74 -13.95
C ALA A 50 8.58 10.61 -14.94
N ALA A 51 8.84 9.40 -14.44
CA ALA A 51 9.08 8.23 -15.28
C ALA A 51 7.83 7.81 -16.09
N LEU A 52 6.63 7.91 -15.52
CA LEU A 52 5.37 7.65 -16.23
C LEU A 52 5.14 8.66 -17.36
N GLU A 53 5.43 9.95 -17.12
CA GLU A 53 5.37 10.99 -18.15
C GLU A 53 6.37 10.73 -19.28
N MET A 54 7.62 10.38 -18.96
CA MET A 54 8.61 10.02 -19.97
C MET A 54 8.18 8.78 -20.77
N TYR A 55 7.63 7.78 -20.10
CA TYR A 55 7.07 6.61 -20.77
C TYR A 55 5.94 7.00 -21.71
N SER A 56 5.01 7.86 -21.27
CA SER A 56 3.83 8.22 -22.05
C SER A 56 4.23 8.92 -23.36
N VAL A 57 5.18 9.86 -23.31
CA VAL A 57 5.73 10.54 -24.49
C VAL A 57 6.29 9.55 -25.50
N ASP A 58 7.00 8.52 -25.05
CA ASP A 58 7.60 7.50 -25.91
C ASP A 58 6.60 6.43 -26.39
N ASN A 59 5.36 6.41 -25.87
CA ASN A 59 4.36 5.37 -26.11
C ASN A 59 2.99 5.94 -26.50
N ASP A 60 2.96 6.92 -27.40
CA ASP A 60 1.74 7.52 -27.95
C ASP A 60 0.80 8.08 -26.87
N TYR A 61 1.37 8.71 -25.84
CA TYR A 61 0.65 9.25 -24.68
C TYR A 61 -0.14 8.20 -23.88
N LYS A 62 0.33 6.94 -23.87
CA LYS A 62 -0.28 5.85 -23.11
C LYS A 62 0.58 5.47 -21.91
N TYR A 63 -0.06 5.34 -20.75
CA TYR A 63 0.59 4.84 -19.54
C TYR A 63 0.72 3.31 -19.52
N PRO A 64 1.77 2.77 -18.87
CA PRO A 64 2.05 1.34 -18.86
C PRO A 64 1.01 0.56 -18.03
N PRO A 65 0.86 -0.76 -18.25
CA PRO A 65 -0.02 -1.60 -17.43
C PRO A 65 0.47 -1.77 -15.98
N ASN A 66 1.76 -1.57 -15.72
CA ASN A 66 2.39 -1.65 -14.39
C ASN A 66 3.72 -0.90 -14.37
N LEU A 67 4.26 -0.64 -13.17
CA LEU A 67 5.51 0.11 -13.00
C LEU A 67 6.75 -0.66 -13.48
N ASP A 68 6.71 -1.99 -13.59
CA ASP A 68 7.85 -2.77 -14.08
C ASP A 68 8.25 -2.39 -15.52
N LYS A 69 7.30 -1.93 -16.33
CA LYS A 69 7.57 -1.42 -17.69
C LYS A 69 8.37 -0.13 -17.73
N LEU A 70 8.51 0.55 -16.60
CA LEU A 70 9.35 1.74 -16.50
C LEU A 70 10.83 1.39 -16.40
N ARG A 71 11.16 0.16 -15.98
CA ARG A 71 12.55 -0.29 -15.82
C ARG A 71 13.10 -0.94 -17.09
N PRO A 72 14.42 -0.87 -17.29
CA PRO A 72 15.38 0.00 -16.60
C PRO A 72 15.44 1.41 -17.21
N LYS A 73 14.63 1.70 -18.24
CA LYS A 73 14.81 2.87 -19.10
C LYS A 73 14.48 4.20 -18.40
N TYR A 74 13.42 4.23 -17.60
CA TYR A 74 12.91 5.45 -16.95
C TYR A 74 13.06 5.40 -15.43
N LEU A 75 13.17 4.21 -14.85
CA LEU A 75 13.49 3.98 -13.44
C LEU A 75 14.57 2.91 -13.31
N ASP A 76 15.50 3.11 -12.37
CA ASP A 76 16.45 2.08 -11.97
C ASP A 76 15.73 0.98 -11.17
N GLU A 77 14.92 1.38 -10.19
CA GLU A 77 14.13 0.50 -9.34
C GLU A 77 12.73 1.06 -9.08
N ILE A 78 11.79 0.19 -8.69
CA ILE A 78 10.45 0.64 -8.33
C ILE A 78 10.51 1.27 -6.93
N PRO A 79 10.09 2.53 -6.75
CA PRO A 79 10.17 3.17 -5.45
C PRO A 79 9.35 2.43 -4.40
N LEU A 80 9.92 2.31 -3.20
CA LEU A 80 9.26 1.69 -2.05
C LEU A 80 8.55 2.74 -1.19
N ASP A 81 7.42 2.37 -0.62
CA ASP A 81 6.80 3.10 0.47
C ASP A 81 7.72 3.09 1.72
N PRO A 82 8.02 4.25 2.33
CA PRO A 82 8.85 4.34 3.52
C PRO A 82 8.34 3.56 4.74
N VAL A 83 7.01 3.48 4.91
CA VAL A 83 6.33 2.86 6.06
C VAL A 83 6.20 1.35 5.88
N SER A 84 5.60 0.90 4.76
CA SER A 84 5.36 -0.53 4.54
C SER A 84 6.59 -1.28 4.02
N ARG A 85 7.55 -0.56 3.44
CA ARG A 85 8.71 -1.10 2.71
C ARG A 85 8.31 -1.95 1.50
N GLN A 86 7.05 -1.91 1.08
CA GLN A 86 6.55 -2.50 -0.15
C GLN A 86 6.61 -1.47 -1.28
N PRO A 87 6.55 -1.88 -2.56
CA PRO A 87 6.40 -0.94 -3.66
C PRO A 87 5.26 0.05 -3.43
N ILE A 88 5.41 1.26 -3.97
CA ILE A 88 4.29 2.19 -4.07
C ILE A 88 3.17 1.56 -4.91
N VAL A 89 1.93 1.93 -4.61
CA VAL A 89 0.75 1.48 -5.33
C VAL A 89 0.67 2.24 -6.64
N TYR A 90 0.40 1.52 -7.73
CA TYR A 90 0.07 2.10 -9.03
C TYR A 90 -1.23 1.51 -9.53
N GLN A 91 -2.10 2.37 -10.03
CA GLN A 91 -3.33 1.97 -10.70
C GLN A 91 -3.48 2.78 -11.97
N LYS A 92 -3.41 2.12 -13.11
CA LYS A 92 -3.80 2.71 -14.39
C LYS A 92 -5.31 2.96 -14.39
N THR A 93 -5.72 4.12 -14.88
CA THR A 93 -7.13 4.45 -15.13
C THR A 93 -7.37 4.51 -16.64
N GLU A 94 -8.61 4.79 -17.05
CA GLU A 94 -8.95 4.97 -18.46
C GLU A 94 -8.19 6.16 -19.09
N THR A 95 -8.12 7.27 -18.36
CA THR A 95 -7.55 8.53 -18.85
C THR A 95 -6.16 8.84 -18.30
N GLY A 96 -5.63 8.03 -17.39
CA GLY A 96 -4.43 8.38 -16.63
C GLY A 96 -3.93 7.31 -15.67
N PHE A 97 -3.50 7.76 -14.50
CA PHE A 97 -3.05 6.89 -13.43
C PHE A 97 -3.21 7.48 -12.03
N LEU A 98 -3.03 6.59 -11.07
CA LEU A 98 -2.95 6.82 -9.64
C LEU A 98 -1.65 6.25 -9.09
N LEU A 99 -0.96 7.03 -8.26
CA LEU A 99 0.11 6.57 -7.39
C LEU A 99 -0.33 6.68 -5.94
N GLY A 100 0.17 5.82 -5.05
CA GLY A 100 -0.13 5.95 -3.63
C GLY A 100 0.79 5.15 -2.72
N GLY A 101 0.73 5.46 -1.42
CA GLY A 101 1.35 4.65 -0.38
C GLY A 101 0.70 3.27 -0.23
N SER A 102 1.47 2.27 0.16
CA SER A 102 0.98 0.95 0.59
C SER A 102 0.99 0.80 2.12
N GLY A 103 1.54 1.78 2.86
CA GLY A 103 1.56 1.83 4.32
C GLY A 103 0.32 2.49 4.95
N ASP A 104 0.22 2.40 6.27
CA ASP A 104 -0.82 3.08 7.06
C ASP A 104 -0.36 4.49 7.45
N TYR A 105 -1.01 5.49 6.88
CA TYR A 105 -0.76 6.91 7.13
C TYR A 105 -1.91 7.59 7.90
N SER A 106 -2.89 6.83 8.40
CA SER A 106 -4.09 7.36 9.05
C SER A 106 -3.80 8.27 10.26
N SER A 107 -2.65 8.06 10.91
CA SER A 107 -2.19 8.86 12.05
C SER A 107 -1.78 10.32 11.73
N LEU A 108 -1.59 10.67 10.46
CA LEU A 108 -1.13 12.01 10.04
C LEU A 108 -2.27 13.00 9.72
N GLU A 109 -3.42 12.86 10.39
CA GLU A 109 -4.67 13.58 10.08
C GLU A 109 -5.20 13.29 8.66
N ALA A 110 -4.70 12.25 8.00
CA ALA A 110 -5.33 11.71 6.82
C ALA A 110 -6.66 11.05 7.24
N GLU A 111 -7.78 11.47 6.63
CA GLU A 111 -9.00 10.66 6.71
C GLU A 111 -8.67 9.22 6.28
N LYS A 112 -9.44 8.25 6.77
CA LYS A 112 -9.24 6.80 6.56
C LYS A 112 -8.75 6.48 5.13
N GLY A 113 -7.45 6.25 4.97
CA GLY A 113 -6.82 6.07 3.66
C GLY A 113 -5.32 6.38 3.67
N PHE A 114 -4.67 6.13 2.54
CA PHE A 114 -3.26 6.46 2.30
C PHE A 114 -3.14 7.65 1.34
N PRO A 115 -2.04 8.44 1.40
CA PRO A 115 -1.77 9.50 0.45
C PRO A 115 -1.71 8.96 -0.98
N LYS A 116 -2.42 9.62 -1.88
CA LYS A 116 -2.41 9.32 -3.32
C LYS A 116 -1.94 10.52 -4.12
N MET A 117 -1.47 10.29 -5.33
CA MET A 117 -1.14 11.29 -6.34
C MET A 117 -1.84 10.89 -7.65
N ASN A 118 -2.43 11.85 -8.35
CA ASN A 118 -3.03 11.63 -9.67
C ASN A 118 -2.06 12.00 -10.80
N GLN A 119 -2.49 11.86 -12.06
CA GLN A 119 -1.70 12.23 -13.24
C GLN A 119 -1.38 13.73 -13.38
N ASP A 120 -2.04 14.61 -12.62
CA ASP A 120 -1.75 16.05 -12.63
C ASP A 120 -0.76 16.43 -11.51
N GLY A 121 -0.24 15.43 -10.77
CA GLY A 121 0.66 15.63 -9.64
C GLY A 121 -0.05 16.11 -8.36
N PHE A 122 -1.38 16.19 -8.34
CA PHE A 122 -2.12 16.58 -7.15
C PHE A 122 -2.11 15.46 -6.12
N PHE A 123 -1.63 15.78 -4.91
CA PHE A 123 -1.71 14.89 -3.78
C PHE A 123 -3.11 14.92 -3.17
N VAL A 124 -3.73 13.75 -3.10
CA VAL A 124 -5.08 13.57 -2.60
C VAL A 124 -5.03 12.73 -1.34
N ILE A 125 -5.66 13.23 -0.28
CA ILE A 125 -5.79 12.55 1.02
C ILE A 125 -7.22 11.99 1.20
N LYS A 126 -8.22 12.55 0.51
CA LYS A 126 -9.62 12.10 0.55
C LYS A 126 -10.05 11.50 -0.78
N GLU A 127 -10.66 10.33 -0.74
CA GLU A 127 -11.18 9.66 -1.94
C GLU A 127 -12.21 10.51 -2.70
N ALA A 128 -12.98 11.35 -2.00
CA ALA A 128 -13.97 12.26 -2.60
C ALA A 128 -13.35 13.40 -3.42
N ASP A 129 -12.09 13.77 -3.15
CA ASP A 129 -11.36 14.81 -3.87
C ASP A 129 -10.64 14.22 -5.11
N PHE A 130 -10.78 12.92 -5.34
CA PHE A 130 -10.24 12.27 -6.52
C PHE A 130 -11.11 12.60 -7.74
N PRO A 131 -10.54 13.16 -8.84
CA PRO A 131 -11.30 13.30 -10.08
C PRO A 131 -11.70 11.91 -10.53
N LYS A 132 -13.00 11.64 -10.56
CA LYS A 132 -13.51 10.48 -11.31
C LYS A 132 -13.02 10.69 -12.73
N ALA A 133 -12.39 9.67 -13.34
CA ALA A 133 -12.19 9.69 -14.78
C ALA A 133 -13.54 10.11 -15.39
N PRO A 134 -13.58 11.05 -16.35
CA PRO A 134 -14.84 11.36 -16.99
C PRO A 134 -15.41 10.02 -17.43
N ASP A 135 -16.62 9.70 -16.97
CA ASP A 135 -17.37 8.61 -17.57
C ASP A 135 -17.34 8.96 -19.05
N LEU A 136 -16.61 8.19 -19.86
CA LEU A 136 -16.84 8.22 -21.29
C LEU A 136 -18.28 7.73 -21.39
N GLU A 137 -19.22 8.67 -21.34
CA GLU A 137 -20.57 8.43 -21.75
C GLU A 137 -20.41 7.75 -23.10
N THR A 138 -20.73 6.46 -23.13
CA THR A 138 -20.94 5.74 -24.36
C THR A 138 -22.08 6.48 -25.01
N GLU A 139 -21.73 7.47 -25.84
CA GLU A 139 -22.61 8.08 -26.82
C GLU A 139 -22.95 6.93 -27.77
N SER A 140 -23.96 6.19 -27.32
CA SER A 140 -24.57 5.09 -28.01
C SER A 140 -25.28 5.78 -29.16
N ALA A 141 -24.74 5.60 -30.36
CA ALA A 141 -25.40 6.02 -31.57
C ALA A 141 -26.84 5.49 -31.57
N GLU A 142 -27.81 6.40 -31.59
CA GLU A 142 -29.15 6.19 -32.11
C GLU A 142 -29.38 7.13 -33.29
#